data_AF-A0A553G3A7-F1
#
_entry.id   AF-A0A553G3A7-F1
#
_cell.length_a   1.000
_cell.length_b   1.000
_cell.length_c   1.000
_cell.angle_alpha   90.00
_cell.angle_beta   90.00
_cell.angle_gamma   90.00
#
_symmetry.space_group_name_H-M   'P 1'
#
loop_
_entity.id
_entity.type
_entity.pdbx_description
1 polymer ?
#
loop_
_entity_poly.entity_id
_entity_poly.type
_entity_poly.pdbx_seq_one_letter_code
_entity_poly.pdbx_strand_id
1 'polypeptide(L)'
;MILASFLTNPEHTQLVSIISRFLVNMLVISIIIGFLYRKTDENKEFVLPIVAIGVIIFLLSSYLSIVKVELGMALGLFAIFSIIRFRTRNIRAYQMAYLFIIIGVSAINALAQFPHPIRGMIISNSLVVLSLYGLEYYQSNSLLSKRNITLSNIDLAKPSRREDLISYLRRTTELDVKSVKIKEVNYLKSEAYLIIYFKN
;
A
#
# COMPACT_ATOMS: atom_id res chain seq x y z
N MET A 1 16.09 -30.38 -22.73
CA MET A 1 15.24 -30.50 -23.93
C MET A 1 13.82 -29.99 -23.68
N ILE A 2 13.15 -30.36 -22.57
CA ILE A 2 11.78 -29.90 -22.22
C ILE A 2 11.70 -28.38 -21.93
N LEU A 3 12.72 -27.78 -21.33
CA LEU A 3 12.76 -26.34 -21.04
C LEU A 3 12.87 -25.47 -22.32
N ALA A 4 13.55 -25.98 -23.34
CA ALA A 4 13.74 -25.28 -24.61
C ALA A 4 12.48 -25.34 -25.48
N SER A 5 11.77 -26.46 -25.49
CA SER A 5 10.47 -26.60 -26.17
C SER A 5 9.33 -25.81 -25.48
N PHE A 6 9.46 -25.52 -24.18
CA PHE A 6 8.51 -24.69 -23.43
C PHE A 6 8.65 -23.19 -23.75
N LEU A 7 9.87 -22.75 -24.08
CA LEU A 7 10.18 -21.35 -24.41
C LEU A 7 9.92 -20.99 -25.88
N THR A 8 9.77 -21.97 -26.78
CA THR A 8 9.52 -21.78 -28.22
C THR A 8 8.04 -21.58 -28.59
N ASN A 9 7.12 -21.73 -27.64
CA ASN A 9 5.70 -21.46 -27.88
C ASN A 9 5.44 -19.95 -27.73
N PRO A 10 4.98 -19.23 -28.77
CA PRO A 10 4.87 -17.77 -28.76
C PRO A 10 3.97 -17.23 -27.63
N GLU A 11 3.01 -18.03 -27.16
CA GLU A 11 2.13 -17.69 -26.03
C GLU A 11 2.86 -17.72 -24.66
N HIS A 12 3.71 -18.73 -24.44
CA HIS A 12 4.48 -18.85 -23.20
C HIS A 12 5.53 -17.73 -23.11
N THR A 13 6.13 -17.35 -24.23
CA THR A 13 7.11 -16.26 -24.28
C THR A 13 6.50 -14.92 -23.87
N GLN A 14 5.26 -14.63 -24.27
CA GLN A 14 4.57 -13.39 -23.91
C GLN A 14 4.21 -13.32 -22.43
N LEU A 15 3.62 -14.38 -21.87
CA LEU A 15 3.27 -14.42 -20.45
C LEU A 15 4.51 -14.33 -19.56
N VAL A 16 5.59 -15.04 -19.91
CA VAL A 16 6.88 -14.96 -19.20
C VAL A 16 7.48 -13.55 -19.31
N SER A 17 7.34 -12.89 -20.45
CA SER A 17 7.76 -11.49 -20.63
C SER A 17 6.96 -10.52 -19.73
N ILE A 18 5.63 -10.66 -19.65
CA ILE A 18 4.79 -9.84 -18.77
C ILE A 18 5.16 -10.07 -17.31
N ILE A 19 5.30 -11.33 -16.88
CA ILE A 19 5.64 -11.66 -15.48
C ILE A 19 7.03 -11.12 -15.11
N SER A 20 8.03 -11.29 -15.97
CA SER A 20 9.38 -10.76 -15.71
C SER A 20 9.39 -9.24 -15.60
N ARG A 21 8.73 -8.54 -16.53
CA ARG A 21 8.57 -7.06 -16.47
C ARG A 21 7.77 -6.63 -15.24
N PHE A 22 6.76 -7.40 -14.84
CA PHE A 22 5.96 -7.15 -13.64
C PHE A 22 6.81 -7.25 -12.37
N LEU A 23 7.67 -8.27 -12.26
CA LEU A 23 8.58 -8.43 -11.14
C LEU A 23 9.56 -7.25 -11.03
N VAL A 24 10.11 -6.80 -12.17
CA VAL A 24 10.96 -5.61 -12.22
C VAL A 24 10.18 -4.36 -11.78
N ASN A 25 8.95 -4.16 -12.28
CA ASN A 25 8.09 -3.06 -11.86
C ASN A 25 7.81 -3.07 -10.34
N MET A 26 7.48 -4.24 -9.79
CA MET A 26 7.26 -4.41 -8.35
C MET A 26 8.52 -4.14 -7.53
N LEU A 27 9.69 -4.56 -8.02
CA LEU A 27 10.96 -4.28 -7.37
C LEU A 27 11.23 -2.76 -7.35
N VAL A 28 11.04 -2.08 -8.47
CA VAL A 28 11.22 -0.62 -8.58
C VAL A 28 10.27 0.13 -7.64
N ILE A 29 8.98 -0.22 -7.66
CA ILE A 29 7.98 0.37 -6.75
C ILE A 29 8.38 0.14 -5.29
N SER A 30 8.84 -1.07 -4.96
CA SER A 30 9.27 -1.42 -3.60
C SER A 30 10.48 -0.60 -3.15
N ILE A 31 11.46 -0.36 -4.03
CA ILE A 31 12.62 0.50 -3.76
C ILE A 31 12.17 1.94 -3.54
N ILE A 32 11.32 2.49 -4.41
CA ILE A 32 10.81 3.87 -4.28
C ILE A 32 10.11 4.05 -2.93
N ILE A 33 9.25 3.10 -2.55
CA ILE A 33 8.53 3.17 -1.28
C ILE A 33 9.47 2.97 -0.09
N GLY A 34 10.35 1.97 -0.16
CA GLY A 34 11.27 1.60 0.92
C GLY A 34 12.31 2.67 1.22
N PHE A 35 12.90 3.27 0.19
CA PHE A 35 14.01 4.22 0.34
C PHE A 35 13.59 5.70 0.25
N LEU A 36 12.68 6.08 -0.65
CA LEU A 36 12.33 7.48 -0.88
C LEU A 36 11.11 7.89 -0.03
N TYR A 37 10.03 7.11 -0.09
CA TYR A 37 8.78 7.49 0.57
C TYR A 37 8.88 7.36 2.10
N ARG A 38 9.29 6.19 2.61
CA ARG A 38 9.42 5.94 4.06
C ARG A 38 10.42 6.85 4.78
N LYS A 39 11.40 7.41 4.05
CA LYS A 39 12.36 8.39 4.61
C LYS A 39 11.73 9.78 4.79
N THR A 40 10.73 10.10 3.97
CA THR A 40 10.12 11.44 3.91
C THR A 40 8.81 11.50 4.70
N ASP A 41 8.05 10.41 4.75
CA ASP A 41 6.73 10.36 5.41
C ASP A 41 6.58 9.05 6.21
N GLU A 42 6.26 9.17 7.51
CA GLU A 42 6.02 8.03 8.40
C GLU A 42 4.61 7.43 8.20
N ASN A 43 3.72 8.11 7.46
CA ASN A 43 2.35 7.65 7.26
C ASN A 43 2.26 6.52 6.24
N LYS A 44 2.14 5.30 6.77
CA LYS A 44 1.93 4.07 5.99
C LYS A 44 0.64 4.05 5.16
N GLU A 45 -0.28 4.98 5.41
CA GLU A 45 -1.59 5.01 4.75
C GLU A 45 -1.51 5.18 3.22
N PHE A 46 -0.42 5.74 2.69
CA PHE A 46 -0.24 5.94 1.26
C PHE A 46 0.51 4.81 0.54
N VAL A 47 1.12 3.88 1.27
CA VAL A 47 1.89 2.78 0.68
C VAL A 47 1.00 1.86 -0.17
N LEU A 48 -0.14 1.45 0.38
CA LEU A 48 -1.12 0.61 -0.32
C LEU A 48 -1.68 1.26 -1.60
N PRO A 49 -2.17 2.51 -1.56
CA PRO A 49 -2.63 3.22 -2.76
C PRO A 49 -1.58 3.33 -3.85
N ILE A 50 -0.33 3.66 -3.49
CA ILE A 50 0.75 3.86 -4.48
C ILE A 50 1.06 2.54 -5.20
N VAL A 51 1.18 1.43 -4.44
CA VAL A 51 1.44 0.11 -5.06
C VAL A 51 0.26 -0.36 -5.88
N ALA A 52 -0.96 -0.23 -5.35
CA ALA A 52 -2.18 -0.60 -6.06
C ALA A 52 -2.28 0.09 -7.43
N ILE A 53 -2.06 1.42 -7.46
CA ILE A 53 -2.07 2.19 -8.69
C ILE A 53 -0.97 1.71 -9.64
N GLY A 54 0.25 1.50 -9.16
CA GLY A 54 1.36 1.03 -9.98
C GLY A 54 1.13 -0.36 -10.61
N VAL A 55 0.56 -1.31 -9.84
CA VAL A 55 0.19 -2.65 -10.32
C VAL A 55 -0.88 -2.57 -11.40
N ILE A 56 -1.95 -1.82 -11.15
CA ILE A 56 -3.06 -1.67 -12.09
C ILE A 56 -2.62 -0.99 -13.39
N ILE A 57 -1.86 0.11 -13.31
CA ILE A 57 -1.39 0.83 -14.49
C ILE A 57 -0.48 -0.05 -15.35
N PHE A 58 0.46 -0.78 -14.73
CA PHE A 58 1.34 -1.69 -15.46
C PHE A 58 0.55 -2.78 -16.20
N LEU A 59 -0.40 -3.40 -15.49
CA LEU A 59 -1.22 -4.47 -16.05
C LEU A 59 -2.07 -3.93 -17.20
N LEU A 60 -2.81 -2.85 -16.99
CA LEU A 60 -3.57 -2.18 -18.06
C LEU A 60 -2.70 -1.88 -19.26
N SER A 61 -1.53 -1.26 -19.07
CA SER A 61 -0.61 -0.92 -20.16
C SER A 61 -0.11 -2.15 -20.91
N SER A 62 0.07 -3.28 -20.21
CA SER A 62 0.48 -4.55 -20.82
C SER A 62 -0.63 -5.16 -21.68
N TYR A 63 -1.90 -5.08 -21.27
CA TYR A 63 -3.04 -5.53 -22.10
C TYR A 63 -3.31 -4.58 -23.26
N LEU A 64 -3.19 -3.27 -23.00
CA LEU A 64 -3.37 -2.21 -23.99
C LEU A 64 -2.22 -2.14 -25.00
N SER A 65 -1.10 -2.84 -24.77
CA SER A 65 -0.10 -3.03 -25.83
C SER A 65 -0.64 -3.82 -27.02
N ILE A 66 -1.77 -4.54 -26.87
CA ILE A 66 -2.39 -5.38 -27.89
C ILE A 66 -3.47 -4.60 -28.67
N VAL A 67 -4.12 -3.64 -28.03
CA VAL A 67 -5.14 -2.77 -28.63
C VAL A 67 -4.54 -1.38 -28.67
N LYS A 68 -4.27 -0.79 -29.85
CA LYS A 68 -3.75 0.59 -29.99
C LYS A 68 -4.60 1.59 -29.21
N VAL A 69 -4.34 1.76 -27.92
CA VAL A 69 -5.01 2.72 -27.08
C VAL A 69 -4.02 3.84 -26.88
N GLU A 70 -4.46 5.01 -27.32
CA GLU A 70 -3.73 6.25 -27.14
C GLU A 70 -3.56 6.51 -25.65
N LEU A 71 -2.35 6.93 -25.29
CA LEU A 71 -1.93 7.42 -23.97
C LEU A 71 -3.00 8.30 -23.27
N GLY A 72 -3.86 8.97 -24.03
CA GLY A 72 -4.99 9.78 -23.58
C GLY A 72 -6.03 9.09 -22.69
N MET A 73 -6.30 7.78 -22.83
CA MET A 73 -7.30 7.12 -21.97
C MET A 73 -6.78 6.93 -20.54
N ALA A 74 -5.51 6.56 -20.39
CA ALA A 74 -4.86 6.46 -19.08
C ALA A 74 -4.73 7.84 -18.41
N LEU A 75 -4.41 8.87 -19.19
CA LEU A 75 -4.36 10.26 -18.72
C LEU A 75 -5.74 10.80 -18.30
N GLY A 76 -6.81 10.47 -19.03
CA GLY A 76 -8.18 10.88 -18.71
C GLY A 76 -8.71 10.28 -17.41
N LEU A 77 -8.45 8.99 -17.17
CA LEU A 77 -8.84 8.33 -15.92
C LEU A 77 -8.07 8.91 -14.72
N PHE A 78 -6.77 9.16 -14.89
CA PHE A 78 -5.94 9.80 -13.86
C PHE A 78 -6.38 11.23 -13.55
N ALA A 79 -6.81 11.99 -14.57
CA ALA A 79 -7.35 13.34 -14.39
C ALA A 79 -8.65 13.34 -13.57
N ILE A 80 -9.57 12.42 -13.85
CA ILE A 80 -10.82 12.27 -13.08
C ILE A 80 -10.51 11.91 -11.61
N PHE A 81 -9.60 10.97 -11.37
CA PHE A 81 -9.20 10.62 -10.00
C PHE A 81 -8.49 11.75 -9.26
N SER A 82 -7.66 12.53 -9.97
CA SER A 82 -7.02 13.73 -9.41
C SER A 82 -8.07 14.74 -8.97
N ILE A 83 -9.07 15.02 -9.81
CA ILE A 83 -10.17 15.94 -9.50
C ILE A 83 -11.01 15.44 -8.31
N ILE A 84 -11.38 14.15 -8.29
CA ILE A 84 -12.16 13.57 -7.19
C ILE A 84 -11.41 13.68 -5.87
N ARG A 85 -10.10 13.38 -5.86
CA ARG A 85 -9.24 13.49 -4.67
C ARG A 85 -9.14 14.93 -4.14
N PHE A 86 -9.09 15.93 -5.02
CA PHE A 86 -8.98 17.33 -4.60
C PHE A 86 -10.31 17.94 -4.13
N ARG A 87 -11.46 17.38 -4.53
CA ARG A 87 -12.78 17.94 -4.15
C ARG A 87 -13.40 17.34 -2.90
N THR A 88 -13.00 16.13 -2.50
CA THR A 88 -13.57 15.46 -1.31
C THR A 88 -12.60 15.47 -0.15
N ARG A 89 -12.83 16.38 0.81
CA ARG A 89 -12.16 16.38 2.11
C ARG A 89 -12.45 15.04 2.82
N ASN A 90 -11.41 14.38 3.33
CA ASN A 90 -11.43 13.18 4.19
C ASN A 90 -11.69 11.78 3.60
N ILE A 91 -11.59 11.55 2.28
CA ILE A 91 -11.49 10.15 1.82
C ILE A 91 -10.12 9.60 2.24
N ARG A 92 -10.13 8.57 3.09
CA ARG A 92 -8.89 7.97 3.59
C ARG A 92 -8.16 7.30 2.42
N ALA A 93 -6.84 7.36 2.41
CA ALA A 93 -6.04 6.90 1.28
C ALA A 93 -6.36 5.44 0.89
N TYR A 94 -6.59 4.55 1.87
CA TYR A 94 -6.97 3.15 1.61
C TYR A 94 -8.27 3.00 0.79
N GLN A 95 -9.26 3.88 0.96
CA GLN A 95 -10.52 3.80 0.22
C GLN A 95 -10.31 4.10 -1.27
N MET A 96 -9.46 5.10 -1.56
CA MET A 96 -9.06 5.39 -2.94
C MET A 96 -8.29 4.23 -3.56
N ALA A 97 -7.41 3.56 -2.79
CA ALA A 97 -6.70 2.38 -3.26
C ALA A 97 -7.66 1.30 -3.74
N TYR A 98 -8.65 0.94 -2.91
CA TYR A 98 -9.66 -0.05 -3.27
C TYR A 98 -10.47 0.35 -4.50
N LEU A 99 -10.83 1.64 -4.64
CA LEU A 99 -11.50 2.12 -5.86
C LEU A 99 -10.63 1.95 -7.11
N PHE A 100 -9.34 2.30 -7.03
CA PHE A 100 -8.39 2.08 -8.12
C PHE A 100 -8.22 0.60 -8.47
N ILE A 101 -8.15 -0.28 -7.46
CA ILE A 101 -8.06 -1.73 -7.65
C ILE A 101 -9.30 -2.24 -8.38
N ILE A 102 -10.49 -1.89 -7.91
CA ILE A 102 -11.76 -2.35 -8.50
C ILE A 102 -11.88 -1.88 -9.95
N ILE A 103 -11.60 -0.60 -10.22
CA ILE A 103 -11.67 -0.04 -11.57
C ILE A 103 -10.63 -0.70 -12.48
N GLY A 104 -9.40 -0.86 -11.98
CA GLY A 104 -8.32 -1.53 -12.68
C GLY A 104 -8.63 -2.96 -13.06
N VAL A 105 -9.06 -3.77 -12.09
CA VAL A 105 -9.45 -5.17 -12.29
C VAL A 105 -10.62 -5.27 -13.26
N SER A 106 -11.62 -4.41 -13.13
CA SER A 106 -12.77 -4.37 -14.05
C SER A 106 -12.33 -4.07 -15.48
N ALA A 107 -11.43 -3.10 -15.66
CA ALA A 107 -10.89 -2.75 -16.97
C ALA A 107 -9.99 -3.85 -17.55
N ILE A 108 -9.14 -4.50 -16.74
CA ILE A 108 -8.34 -5.65 -17.17
C ILE A 108 -9.26 -6.77 -17.65
N ASN A 109 -10.29 -7.11 -16.87
CA ASN A 109 -11.23 -8.18 -17.22
C ASN A 109 -12.06 -7.85 -18.47
N ALA A 110 -12.34 -6.57 -18.73
CA ALA A 110 -13.07 -6.15 -19.93
C ALA A 110 -12.19 -6.09 -21.20
N LEU A 111 -10.91 -5.74 -21.05
CA LEU A 111 -10.01 -5.44 -22.17
C LEU A 111 -9.06 -6.59 -22.53
N ALA A 112 -8.88 -7.58 -21.66
CA ALA A 112 -7.95 -8.67 -21.88
C ALA A 112 -8.39 -9.56 -23.07
N GLN A 113 -7.71 -9.39 -24.21
CA GLN A 113 -7.86 -10.25 -25.39
C GLN A 113 -6.74 -11.28 -25.42
N PHE A 114 -7.05 -12.52 -25.04
CA PHE A 114 -6.13 -13.64 -25.10
C PHE A 114 -6.63 -14.74 -26.04
N PRO A 115 -5.73 -15.54 -26.64
CA PRO A 115 -6.11 -16.78 -27.34
C PRO A 115 -6.92 -17.72 -26.43
N HIS A 116 -6.59 -17.72 -25.12
CA HIS A 116 -7.37 -18.37 -24.06
C HIS A 116 -7.77 -17.33 -22.99
N PRO A 117 -8.95 -16.69 -23.12
CA PRO A 117 -9.38 -15.58 -22.25
C PRO A 117 -9.37 -15.96 -20.77
N ILE A 118 -9.79 -17.18 -20.45
CA ILE A 118 -9.90 -17.67 -19.06
C ILE A 118 -8.52 -17.78 -18.38
N ARG A 119 -7.52 -18.35 -19.05
CA ARG A 119 -6.18 -18.54 -18.45
C ARG A 119 -5.48 -17.21 -18.19
N GLY A 120 -5.53 -16.32 -19.18
CA GLY A 120 -4.97 -14.99 -19.04
C GLY A 120 -5.62 -14.21 -17.91
N MET A 121 -6.96 -14.20 -17.83
CA MET A 121 -7.69 -13.54 -16.74
C MET A 121 -7.30 -14.08 -15.36
N ILE A 122 -7.23 -15.40 -15.18
CA ILE A 122 -6.87 -16.01 -13.88
C ILE A 122 -5.49 -15.54 -13.42
N ILE A 123 -4.48 -15.58 -14.30
CA ILE A 123 -3.10 -15.17 -13.97
C ILE A 123 -3.06 -13.68 -13.60
N SER A 124 -3.76 -12.86 -14.37
CA SER A 124 -3.81 -11.40 -14.20
C SER A 124 -4.42 -11.01 -12.86
N ASN A 125 -5.58 -11.57 -12.54
CA ASN A 125 -6.25 -11.35 -11.26
C ASN A 125 -5.42 -11.90 -10.09
N SER A 126 -4.79 -13.06 -10.27
CA SER A 126 -3.89 -13.62 -9.25
C SER A 126 -2.71 -12.70 -8.97
N LEU A 127 -2.09 -12.08 -9.99
CA LEU A 127 -1.01 -11.11 -9.82
C LEU A 127 -1.44 -9.90 -9.00
N VAL A 128 -2.64 -9.36 -9.26
CA VAL A 128 -3.19 -8.25 -8.46
C VAL A 128 -3.35 -8.68 -7.01
N VAL A 129 -4.05 -9.79 -6.76
CA VAL A 129 -4.33 -10.28 -5.40
C VAL A 129 -3.05 -10.59 -4.64
N LEU A 130 -2.10 -11.31 -5.26
CA LEU A 130 -0.82 -11.66 -4.64
C LEU A 130 0.01 -10.42 -4.32
N SER A 131 -0.01 -9.40 -5.17
CA SER A 131 0.73 -8.16 -4.93
C SER A 131 0.15 -7.36 -3.78
N LEU A 132 -1.19 -7.28 -3.69
CA LEU A 132 -1.87 -6.63 -2.58
C LEU A 132 -1.64 -7.39 -1.27
N TYR A 133 -1.78 -8.71 -1.30
CA TYR A 133 -1.54 -9.55 -0.13
C TYR A 133 -0.09 -9.47 0.36
N GLY A 134 0.89 -9.54 -0.56
CA GLY A 134 2.31 -9.40 -0.22
C GLY A 134 2.62 -8.04 0.41
N LEU A 135 2.00 -6.98 -0.10
CA LEU A 135 2.15 -5.63 0.46
C LEU A 135 1.52 -5.51 1.84
N GLU A 136 0.31 -6.02 2.02
CA GLU A 136 -0.39 -6.01 3.30
C GLU A 136 0.36 -6.83 4.34
N TYR A 137 0.89 -8.01 3.98
CA TYR A 137 1.74 -8.82 4.83
C TYR A 137 3.02 -8.08 5.25
N TYR A 138 3.73 -7.46 4.30
CA TYR A 138 4.93 -6.67 4.59
C TYR A 138 4.62 -5.45 5.47
N GLN A 139 3.46 -4.81 5.28
CA GLN A 139 3.02 -3.68 6.09
C GLN A 139 2.59 -4.11 7.51
N SER A 140 1.87 -5.23 7.62
CA SER A 140 1.27 -5.77 8.85
C SER A 140 2.32 -6.32 9.82
N ASN A 141 3.36 -7.00 9.33
CA ASN A 141 4.50 -7.46 10.15
C ASN A 141 5.32 -6.31 10.78
N SER A 142 5.02 -5.05 10.43
CA SER A 142 5.63 -3.85 11.00
C SER A 142 4.71 -3.12 12.00
N LEU A 143 3.60 -3.73 12.42
CA LEU A 143 2.61 -3.09 13.31
C LEU A 143 2.79 -3.54 14.76
N LEU A 144 3.45 -2.70 15.55
CA LEU A 144 3.00 -2.49 16.92
C LEU A 144 1.64 -1.77 16.83
N SER A 145 0.62 -2.31 17.46
CA SER A 145 -0.70 -1.71 17.58
C SER A 145 -0.57 -0.31 18.19
N LYS A 146 -1.25 0.69 17.59
CA LYS A 146 -1.20 2.08 18.06
C LYS A 146 -2.47 2.44 18.82
N ARG A 147 -2.35 3.04 20.00
CA ARG A 147 -3.48 3.63 20.73
C ARG A 147 -3.16 5.06 21.12
N ASN A 148 -4.09 5.97 20.86
CA ASN A 148 -4.00 7.35 21.33
C ASN A 148 -4.49 7.39 22.77
N ILE A 149 -3.68 7.94 23.68
CA ILE A 149 -4.02 8.09 25.08
C ILE A 149 -3.73 9.54 25.47
N THR A 150 -4.70 10.15 26.15
CA THR A 150 -4.52 11.45 26.80
C THR A 150 -4.00 11.20 28.21
N LEU A 151 -2.82 11.72 28.52
CA LEU A 151 -2.22 11.67 29.84
C LEU A 151 -2.52 12.98 30.55
N SER A 152 -3.26 12.95 31.66
CA SER A 152 -3.60 14.14 32.45
C SER A 152 -2.48 14.62 33.39
N ASN A 153 -1.33 13.92 33.42
CA ASN A 153 -0.21 14.24 34.29
C ASN A 153 1.04 14.60 33.47
N ILE A 154 1.25 15.91 33.26
CA ILE A 154 2.32 16.44 32.41
C ILE A 154 3.74 16.15 32.97
N ASP A 155 3.88 15.90 34.28
CA ASP A 155 5.18 15.63 34.89
C ASP A 155 5.78 14.29 34.48
N LEU A 156 4.94 13.34 34.07
CA LEU A 156 5.34 12.06 33.48
C LEU A 156 5.65 12.17 31.98
N ALA A 157 5.26 13.26 31.32
CA ALA A 157 5.56 13.51 29.90
C ALA A 157 6.97 14.06 29.65
N LYS A 158 7.80 14.22 30.70
CA LYS A 158 9.19 14.69 30.58
C LYS A 158 10.08 13.62 29.95
N PRO A 159 11.01 13.98 29.04
CA PRO A 159 11.93 13.04 28.40
C PRO A 159 12.76 12.20 29.39
N SER A 160 13.08 12.78 30.55
CA SER A 160 13.87 12.16 31.63
C SER A 160 13.12 11.08 32.43
N ARG A 161 11.79 10.96 32.29
CA ARG A 161 10.96 9.99 33.03
C ARG A 161 10.31 8.93 32.13
N ARG A 162 10.97 8.62 31.02
CA ARG A 162 10.42 7.73 29.98
C ARG A 162 10.14 6.31 30.50
N GLU A 163 10.99 5.79 31.39
CA GLU A 163 10.80 4.47 32.01
C GLU A 163 9.61 4.45 32.96
N ASP A 164 9.44 5.50 33.76
CA ASP A 164 8.28 5.67 34.65
C ASP A 164 6.98 5.78 33.85
N LEU A 165 7.00 6.52 32.73
CA LEU A 165 5.86 6.67 31.84
C LEU A 165 5.44 5.34 31.21
N ILE A 166 6.41 4.54 30.74
CA ILE A 166 6.13 3.21 30.16
C ILE A 166 5.56 2.27 31.23
N SER A 167 6.13 2.30 32.43
CA SER A 167 5.69 1.46 33.56
C SER A 167 4.27 1.82 34.02
N TYR A 168 3.98 3.12 34.12
CA TYR A 168 2.65 3.65 34.40
C TYR A 168 1.63 3.22 33.33
N LEU A 169 1.96 3.42 32.05
CA LEU A 169 1.07 3.04 30.95
C LEU A 169 0.82 1.53 30.90
N ARG A 170 1.83 0.68 31.15
CA ARG A 170 1.65 -0.77 31.26
C ARG A 170 0.68 -1.17 32.38
N ARG A 171 0.80 -0.52 33.55
CA ARG A 171 -0.08 -0.79 34.70
C ARG A 171 -1.51 -0.31 34.47
N THR A 172 -1.69 0.87 33.88
CA THR A 172 -3.03 1.47 33.70
C THR A 172 -3.77 0.90 32.49
N THR A 173 -3.06 0.53 31.43
CA THR A 173 -3.69 0.03 30.19
C THR A 173 -3.71 -1.48 30.08
N GLU A 174 -2.99 -2.20 30.95
CA GLU A 174 -2.76 -3.66 30.87
C GLU A 174 -2.15 -4.12 29.54
N LEU A 175 -1.60 -3.21 28.73
CA LEU A 175 -0.99 -3.51 27.44
C LEU A 175 0.54 -3.58 27.57
N ASP A 176 1.19 -4.50 26.86
CA ASP A 176 2.66 -4.55 26.73
C ASP A 176 3.16 -3.43 25.80
N VAL A 177 3.20 -2.22 26.35
CA VAL A 177 3.70 -1.01 25.68
C VAL A 177 5.20 -1.19 25.41
N LYS A 178 5.58 -1.09 24.12
CA LYS A 178 6.97 -1.16 23.64
C LYS A 178 7.57 0.22 23.40
N SER A 179 6.78 1.18 22.92
CA SER A 179 7.25 2.54 22.72
C SER A 179 6.14 3.57 22.86
N VAL A 180 6.53 4.79 23.21
CA VAL A 180 5.64 5.93 23.40
C VAL A 180 6.17 7.11 22.59
N LYS A 181 5.31 7.73 21.79
CA LYS A 181 5.58 8.96 21.03
C LYS A 181 4.68 10.07 21.57
N ILE A 182 5.27 11.15 22.08
CA ILE A 182 4.54 12.34 22.54
C ILE A 182 4.15 13.13 21.30
N LYS A 183 2.85 13.36 21.10
CA LYS A 183 2.34 14.07 19.93
C LYS A 183 2.22 15.56 20.20
N GLU A 184 1.62 15.91 21.33
CA GLU A 184 1.36 17.29 21.72
C GLU A 184 1.29 17.39 23.25
N VAL A 185 1.77 18.50 23.79
CA VAL A 185 1.74 18.78 25.23
C VAL A 185 1.00 20.09 25.45
N ASN A 186 -0.16 20.01 26.09
CA ASN A 186 -0.97 21.16 26.44
C ASN A 186 -0.69 21.57 27.89
N TYR A 187 0.21 22.54 28.06
CA TYR A 187 0.61 23.06 29.37
C TYR A 187 -0.53 23.78 30.11
N LEU A 188 -1.52 24.34 29.40
CA LEU A 188 -2.65 25.04 30.02
C LEU A 188 -3.63 24.06 30.68
N LYS A 189 -3.83 22.89 30.06
CA LYS A 189 -4.71 21.84 30.59
C LYS A 189 -3.98 20.79 31.42
N SER A 190 -2.65 20.89 31.55
CA SER A 190 -1.79 19.85 32.14
C SER A 190 -1.94 18.47 31.47
N GLU A 191 -2.29 18.44 30.18
CA GLU A 191 -2.52 17.21 29.42
C GLU A 191 -1.44 16.98 28.36
N ALA A 192 -1.05 15.73 28.15
CA ALA A 192 -0.19 15.32 27.05
C ALA A 192 -0.89 14.27 26.19
N TYR A 193 -0.90 14.49 24.87
CA TYR A 193 -1.43 13.54 23.90
C TYR A 193 -0.31 12.60 23.47
N LEU A 194 -0.48 11.31 23.79
CA LEU A 194 0.51 10.26 23.55
C LEU A 194 -0.02 9.24 22.55
N ILE A 195 0.88 8.73 21.71
CA ILE A 195 0.64 7.53 20.90
C ILE A 195 1.46 6.41 21.52
N ILE A 196 0.79 5.39 22.08
CA ILE A 196 1.43 4.18 22.56
C ILE A 196 1.48 3.14 21.45
N TYR A 197 2.60 2.42 21.38
CA TYR A 197 2.82 1.29 20.49
C TYR A 197 2.95 0.04 21.35
N PHE A 198 2.03 -0.90 21.21
CA PHE A 198 1.96 -2.11 22.01
C PHE A 198 1.87 -3.34 21.11
N LYS A 199 2.32 -4.50 21.62
CA LYS A 199 2.10 -5.78 20.95
C LYS A 199 0.85 -6.40 21.56
N ASN A 200 -0.12 -6.76 20.71
CA ASN A 200 -1.33 -7.47 21.13
C ASN A 200 -1.06 -8.98 21.18
#